data_AF-A0AAV7X4D2-F1
#
_entry.id   AF-A0AAV7X4D2-F1
#
_cell.length_a   1.000
_cell.length_b   1.000
_cell.length_c   1.000
_cell.angle_alpha   90.00
_cell.angle_beta   90.00
_cell.angle_gamma   90.00
#
_symmetry.space_group_name_H-M   'P 1'
#
loop_
_entity.id
_entity.type
_entity.pdbx_description
1 polymer ?
#
loop_
_entity_poly.entity_id
_entity_poly.type
_entity_poly.pdbx_seq_one_letter_code
_entity_poly.pdbx_strand_id
1 'polypeptide(L)'
;MALLNFSRCGLSLGQYSVVIGAIGVAVLTQGISKSFPKMASSYVAGSSSVAYVTAPSEDVAKKLAHSLVHQKMAACVNIIPKVTSVYEWEGKINEDSEVLMMIKTRSSCISDIVQLIKKEHPYDCPEIISLPIEAGSDQYLKWVEESVTAPK
;
A
#
# COMPACT_ATOMS: atom_id res chain seq x y z
N MET A 1 -24.90 4.50 6.08
CA MET A 1 -23.73 4.42 6.98
C MET A 1 -23.66 3.01 7.54
N ALA A 2 -23.37 2.07 6.65
CA ALA A 2 -23.27 0.64 6.93
C ALA A 2 -21.82 0.28 7.26
N LEU A 3 -21.65 -0.65 8.19
CA LEU A 3 -20.36 -0.99 8.79
C LEU A 3 -20.02 -2.45 8.48
N LEU A 4 -19.05 -2.70 7.60
CA LEU A 4 -18.75 -4.04 7.06
C LEU A 4 -17.53 -4.69 7.74
N ASN A 5 -17.74 -5.87 8.35
CA ASN A 5 -16.71 -6.75 8.94
C ASN A 5 -16.53 -8.01 8.07
N PHE A 6 -15.36 -8.24 7.47
CA PHE A 6 -15.06 -9.48 6.74
C PHE A 6 -13.78 -10.15 7.24
N SER A 7 -13.92 -11.38 7.72
CA SER A 7 -12.85 -12.27 8.18
C SER A 7 -12.60 -13.39 7.16
N ARG A 8 -11.31 -13.62 6.86
CA ARG A 8 -10.69 -14.82 6.25
C ARG A 8 -10.81 -15.01 4.73
N CYS A 9 -9.67 -14.86 4.05
CA CYS A 9 -9.22 -15.87 3.09
C CYS A 9 -7.70 -15.82 2.95
N GLY A 10 -7.04 -16.93 3.26
CA GLY A 10 -5.62 -17.14 2.99
C GLY A 10 -5.44 -18.55 2.44
N LEU A 11 -4.55 -18.72 1.46
CA LEU A 11 -3.82 -19.95 1.17
C LEU A 11 -2.77 -19.71 0.08
N SER A 12 -1.70 -20.47 0.19
CA SER A 12 -0.34 -20.22 -0.30
C SER A 12 0.05 -21.05 -1.52
N LEU A 13 1.05 -20.51 -2.25
CA LEU A 13 2.25 -21.13 -2.82
C LEU A 13 2.13 -22.43 -3.66
N GLY A 14 2.67 -22.34 -4.88
CA GLY A 14 3.20 -23.48 -5.65
C GLY A 14 4.43 -23.05 -6.47
N GLN A 15 5.61 -23.45 -6.03
CA GLN A 15 6.89 -23.32 -6.75
C GLN A 15 7.06 -24.48 -7.76
N TYR A 16 7.68 -24.21 -8.90
CA TYR A 16 8.29 -25.21 -9.77
C TYR A 16 9.68 -24.72 -10.24
N SER A 17 10.71 -25.56 -10.05
CA SER A 17 12.07 -25.38 -10.58
C SER A 17 12.31 -26.37 -11.71
N VAL A 18 12.97 -25.93 -12.79
CA VAL A 18 13.55 -26.82 -13.82
C VAL A 18 14.94 -26.33 -14.19
N VAL A 19 15.92 -27.24 -14.12
CA VAL A 19 17.36 -27.06 -14.38
C VAL A 19 17.72 -27.82 -15.66
N ILE A 20 18.28 -27.15 -16.67
CA ILE A 20 19.00 -27.72 -17.83
C ILE A 20 19.87 -26.55 -18.36
N GLY A 21 21.16 -26.60 -18.72
CA GLY A 21 22.16 -27.61 -19.00
C GLY A 21 23.18 -26.89 -19.91
N ALA A 22 24.47 -26.93 -19.57
CA ALA A 22 25.53 -26.15 -20.22
C ALA A 22 25.90 -26.69 -21.62
N ILE A 23 26.32 -25.79 -22.54
CA ILE A 23 27.41 -25.95 -23.52
C ILE A 23 27.64 -24.56 -24.16
N GLY A 24 28.89 -24.09 -24.14
CA GLY A 24 29.28 -22.74 -24.56
C GLY A 24 29.73 -22.64 -26.02
N VAL A 25 29.64 -21.42 -26.55
CA VAL A 25 30.48 -20.90 -27.64
C VAL A 25 30.74 -19.43 -27.34
N ALA A 26 32.01 -19.05 -27.18
CA ALA A 26 32.44 -17.68 -26.91
C ALA A 26 32.61 -16.92 -28.23
N VAL A 27 31.79 -15.89 -28.46
CA VAL A 27 31.96 -14.93 -29.55
C VAL A 27 32.50 -13.63 -28.97
N LEU A 28 33.72 -13.24 -29.38
CA LEU A 28 34.37 -11.99 -29.03
C LEU A 28 33.70 -10.83 -29.79
N THR A 29 32.68 -10.21 -29.20
CA THR A 29 32.25 -8.87 -29.60
C THR A 29 32.77 -7.86 -28.57
N GLN A 30 33.76 -7.06 -28.95
CA GLN A 30 34.12 -5.84 -28.23
C GLN A 30 32.99 -4.82 -28.39
N GLY A 31 31.94 -4.97 -27.59
CA GLY A 31 30.96 -3.93 -27.36
C GLY A 31 31.41 -3.11 -26.17
N ILE A 32 31.58 -1.80 -26.34
CA ILE A 32 31.61 -0.86 -25.22
C ILE A 32 30.19 -0.85 -24.63
N SER A 33 29.87 -1.89 -23.87
CA SER A 33 28.72 -1.91 -22.98
C SER A 33 29.05 -0.88 -21.91
N LYS A 34 28.42 0.30 -21.99
CA LYS A 34 28.23 1.11 -20.80
C LYS A 34 27.40 0.25 -19.86
N SER A 35 28.10 -0.52 -19.04
CA SER A 35 27.58 -1.19 -17.86
C SER A 35 27.01 -0.09 -16.98
N PHE A 36 25.73 0.21 -17.14
CA PHE A 36 24.96 0.78 -16.06
C PHE A 36 25.02 -0.27 -14.95
N PRO A 37 25.65 0.03 -13.80
CA PRO A 37 25.60 -0.90 -12.70
C PRO A 37 24.12 -1.12 -12.40
N LYS A 38 23.68 -2.37 -12.52
CA LYS A 38 22.41 -2.82 -11.99
C LYS A 38 22.54 -2.64 -10.48
N MET A 39 22.20 -1.45 -9.97
CA MET A 39 22.07 -1.25 -8.53
C MET A 39 21.05 -2.29 -8.09
N ALA A 40 21.52 -3.28 -7.35
CA ALA A 40 20.63 -4.22 -6.70
C ALA A 40 19.80 -3.40 -5.72
N SER A 41 18.50 -3.35 -5.95
CA SER A 41 17.54 -2.71 -5.06
C SER A 41 17.73 -3.26 -3.65
N SER A 42 18.08 -2.38 -2.70
CA SER A 42 18.18 -2.73 -1.27
C SER A 42 16.81 -2.83 -0.60
N TYR A 43 15.74 -2.64 -1.36
CA TYR A 43 14.38 -2.69 -0.86
C TYR A 43 13.97 -4.13 -0.55
N VAL A 44 13.35 -4.33 0.61
CA VAL A 44 12.79 -5.63 0.99
C VAL A 44 11.34 -5.66 0.52
N ALA A 45 11.03 -6.54 -0.41
CA ALA A 45 9.66 -6.72 -0.91
C ALA A 45 8.66 -6.88 0.24
N GLY A 46 7.59 -6.09 0.21
CA GLY A 46 6.57 -6.05 1.26
C GLY A 46 6.96 -5.28 2.53
N SER A 47 8.14 -4.62 2.63
CA SER A 47 8.47 -3.79 3.80
C SER A 47 7.65 -2.50 3.87
N SER A 48 7.18 -2.00 2.73
CA SER A 48 6.22 -0.91 2.59
C SER A 48 4.88 -1.39 2.02
N SER A 49 3.81 -0.65 2.30
CA SER A 49 2.44 -0.97 1.89
C SER A 49 1.69 0.28 1.39
N VAL A 50 0.70 0.04 0.53
CA VAL A 50 -0.33 1.03 0.20
C VAL A 50 -1.61 0.64 0.93
N ALA A 51 -2.10 1.50 1.82
CA ALA A 51 -3.40 1.33 2.45
C ALA A 51 -4.48 2.16 1.73
N TYR A 52 -5.64 1.54 1.52
CA TYR A 52 -6.84 2.18 1.00
C TYR A 52 -7.83 2.39 2.13
N VAL A 53 -8.38 3.61 2.20
CA VAL A 53 -9.36 4.01 3.21
C VAL A 53 -10.41 4.88 2.53
N THR A 54 -11.69 4.59 2.72
CA THR A 54 -12.77 5.49 2.30
C THR A 54 -13.16 6.43 3.43
N ALA A 55 -13.54 7.66 3.07
CA ALA A 55 -14.01 8.68 4.00
C ALA A 55 -15.27 9.37 3.46
N PRO A 56 -16.19 9.84 4.33
CA PRO A 56 -17.46 10.44 3.91
C PRO A 56 -17.32 11.81 3.23
N SER A 57 -16.18 12.49 3.38
CA SER A 57 -15.96 13.82 2.82
C SER A 57 -14.49 14.14 2.64
N GLU A 58 -14.21 15.14 1.80
CA GLU A 58 -12.85 15.63 1.59
C GLU A 58 -12.24 16.20 2.87
N ASP A 59 -13.04 16.84 3.73
CA ASP A 59 -12.54 17.44 4.97
C ASP A 59 -12.10 16.38 5.97
N VAL A 60 -12.86 15.28 6.09
CA VAL A 60 -12.46 14.12 6.90
C VAL A 60 -11.21 13.48 6.33
N ALA A 61 -11.15 13.27 5.02
CA ALA A 61 -9.97 12.70 4.36
C ALA A 61 -8.71 13.56 4.54
N LYS A 62 -8.83 14.89 4.38
CA LYS A 62 -7.73 15.84 4.60
C LYS A 62 -7.27 15.81 6.06
N LYS A 63 -8.19 15.86 7.02
CA LYS A 63 -7.87 15.80 8.45
C LYS A 63 -7.08 14.54 8.79
N LEU A 64 -7.56 13.37 8.36
CA LEU A 64 -6.89 12.09 8.58
C LEU A 64 -5.51 12.05 7.89
N ALA A 65 -5.42 12.49 6.63
CA ALA A 65 -4.16 12.55 5.90
C ALA A 65 -3.12 13.42 6.62
N HIS A 66 -3.52 14.60 7.09
CA HIS A 66 -2.65 15.49 7.87
C HIS A 66 -2.22 14.85 9.18
N SER A 67 -3.13 14.21 9.91
CA SER A 67 -2.83 13.51 11.17
C SER A 67 -1.79 12.41 10.96
N LEU A 68 -1.98 11.54 9.95
CA LEU A 68 -1.09 10.43 9.63
C LEU A 68 0.32 10.88 9.26
N VAL A 69 0.44 11.90 8.40
CA VAL A 69 1.75 12.42 7.97
C VAL A 69 2.42 13.19 9.09
N HIS A 70 1.69 14.01 9.86
CA HIS A 70 2.25 14.78 10.97
C HIS A 70 2.81 13.87 12.07
N GLN A 71 2.11 12.76 12.36
CA GLN A 71 2.57 11.76 13.32
C GLN A 71 3.62 10.79 12.75
N LYS A 72 4.08 11.01 11.51
CA LYS A 72 5.05 10.16 10.81
C LYS A 72 4.63 8.69 10.73
N MET A 73 3.33 8.44 10.61
CA MET A 73 2.75 7.11 10.40
C MET A 73 2.59 6.78 8.92
N ALA A 74 2.61 7.80 8.05
CA ALA A 74 2.60 7.65 6.61
C ALA A 74 3.57 8.65 5.96
N ALA A 75 4.22 8.24 4.88
CA ALA A 75 5.11 9.11 4.12
C ALA A 75 4.30 10.08 3.24
N CYS A 76 3.24 9.58 2.60
CA CYS A 76 2.29 10.41 1.88
C CYS A 76 0.91 9.77 1.80
N VAL A 77 -0.07 10.59 1.45
CA VAL A 77 -1.46 10.19 1.20
C VAL A 77 -1.95 10.88 -0.05
N ASN A 78 -2.47 10.12 -1.01
CA ASN A 78 -3.22 10.68 -2.13
C ASN A 78 -4.71 10.67 -1.79
N ILE A 79 -5.42 11.75 -2.12
CA ILE A 79 -6.86 11.89 -1.89
C ILE A 79 -7.54 11.92 -3.26
N ILE A 80 -8.45 10.97 -3.50
CA ILE A 80 -9.21 10.84 -4.75
C ILE A 80 -10.66 11.21 -4.44
N PRO A 81 -11.11 12.41 -4.83
CA PRO A 81 -12.47 12.87 -4.53
C PRO A 81 -13.50 12.21 -5.45
N LYS A 82 -14.78 12.29 -5.07
CA LYS A 82 -15.93 11.91 -5.89
C LYS A 82 -15.94 10.42 -6.31
N VAL A 83 -15.68 9.54 -5.36
CA VAL A 83 -15.88 8.09 -5.53
C VAL A 83 -17.33 7.76 -5.18
N THR A 84 -17.94 6.83 -5.92
CA THR A 84 -19.25 6.28 -5.58
C THR A 84 -19.05 4.88 -5.02
N SER A 85 -19.44 4.68 -3.77
CA SER A 85 -19.41 3.38 -3.11
C SER A 85 -20.77 2.73 -3.22
N VAL A 86 -20.82 1.56 -3.86
CA VAL A 86 -22.05 0.78 -4.08
C VAL A 86 -21.96 -0.48 -3.24
N TYR A 87 -22.92 -0.69 -2.34
CA TYR A 87 -22.92 -1.83 -1.43
C TYR A 87 -24.33 -2.26 -1.03
N GLU A 88 -24.48 -3.49 -0.55
CA GLU A 88 -25.75 -3.98 -0.01
C GLU A 88 -25.80 -3.77 1.50
N TRP A 89 -26.88 -3.17 1.99
CA TRP A 89 -27.18 -3.07 3.42
C TRP A 89 -28.67 -3.27 3.66
N GLU A 90 -29.01 -4.11 4.64
CA GLU A 90 -30.40 -4.46 5.00
C GLU A 90 -31.25 -4.88 3.78
N GLY A 91 -30.65 -5.67 2.87
CA GLY A 91 -31.33 -6.18 1.68
C GLY A 91 -31.57 -5.15 0.57
N LYS A 92 -30.94 -3.97 0.66
CA LYS A 92 -31.03 -2.90 -0.34
C LYS A 92 -29.66 -2.53 -0.87
N ILE A 93 -29.58 -2.26 -2.17
CA ILE A 93 -28.40 -1.63 -2.76
C ILE A 93 -28.42 -0.15 -2.40
N ASN A 94 -27.33 0.32 -1.83
CA ASN A 94 -27.10 1.70 -1.44
C ASN A 94 -25.93 2.25 -2.27
N GLU A 95 -25.97 3.56 -2.50
CA GLU A 95 -24.91 4.30 -3.16
C GLU A 95 -24.57 5.53 -2.31
N ASP A 96 -23.32 5.64 -1.88
CA ASP A 96 -22.82 6.79 -1.13
C ASP A 96 -21.71 7.49 -1.90
N SER A 97 -21.67 8.83 -1.83
CA SER A 97 -20.54 9.61 -2.32
C SER A 97 -19.45 9.65 -1.27
N GLU A 98 -18.26 9.18 -1.63
CA GLU A 98 -17.11 9.04 -0.75
C GLU A 98 -15.84 9.65 -1.35
N VAL A 99 -14.78 9.64 -0.55
CA VAL A 99 -13.42 10.03 -0.92
C VAL A 99 -12.49 8.86 -0.60
N LEU A 100 -11.71 8.44 -1.59
CA LEU A 100 -10.73 7.36 -1.43
C LEU A 100 -9.35 7.93 -1.08
N MET A 101 -8.76 7.42 -0.01
CA MET A 101 -7.41 7.75 0.43
C MET A 101 -6.46 6.60 0.07
N MET A 102 -5.32 6.93 -0.55
CA MET A 102 -4.24 5.97 -0.80
C MET A 102 -3.00 6.36 0.00
N ILE A 103 -2.79 5.70 1.12
CA ILE A 103 -1.76 5.98 2.12
C ILE A 103 -0.53 5.12 1.82
N LYS A 104 0.67 5.72 1.73
CA LYS A 104 1.93 4.99 1.52
C LYS A 104 2.75 5.04 2.80
N THR A 105 3.12 3.88 3.30
CA THR A 105 3.74 3.73 4.62
C THR A 105 4.57 2.45 4.69
N ARG A 106 5.26 2.25 5.82
CA ARG A 106 5.86 0.97 6.20
C ARG A 106 4.77 -0.03 6.55
N SER A 107 4.92 -1.28 6.11
CA SER A 107 3.97 -2.36 6.42
C SER A 107 3.84 -2.60 7.93
N SER A 108 4.90 -2.34 8.71
CA SER A 108 4.87 -2.44 10.18
C SER A 108 4.00 -1.39 10.87
N CYS A 109 3.64 -0.28 10.20
CA CYS A 109 2.82 0.79 10.77
C CYS A 109 1.32 0.63 10.52
N ILE A 110 0.91 -0.40 9.76
CA ILE A 110 -0.50 -0.59 9.38
C ILE A 110 -1.40 -0.77 10.60
N SER A 111 -0.97 -1.50 11.64
CA SER A 111 -1.75 -1.67 12.87
C SER A 111 -2.09 -0.34 13.54
N ASP A 112 -1.12 0.56 13.62
CA ASP A 112 -1.27 1.82 14.33
C ASP A 112 -2.13 2.78 13.51
N ILE A 113 -1.98 2.76 12.17
CA ILE A 113 -2.83 3.51 11.25
C ILE A 113 -4.29 3.07 11.40
N VAL A 114 -4.55 1.75 11.47
CA VAL A 114 -5.90 1.23 11.71
C VAL A 114 -6.47 1.75 13.02
N GLN A 115 -5.67 1.79 14.10
CA GLN A 115 -6.12 2.29 15.39
C GLN A 115 -6.42 3.80 15.36
N LEU A 116 -5.55 4.60 14.76
CA LEU A 116 -5.74 6.04 14.62
C LEU A 116 -7.02 6.34 13.83
N ILE A 117 -7.17 5.69 12.67
CA ILE A 117 -8.34 5.91 11.81
C ILE A 117 -9.61 5.48 12.54
N LYS A 118 -9.65 4.31 13.18
CA LYS A 118 -10.84 3.90 13.97
C LYS A 118 -11.22 4.89 15.07
N LYS A 119 -10.24 5.61 15.65
CA LYS A 119 -10.48 6.63 16.66
C LYS A 119 -11.00 7.94 16.09
N GLU A 120 -10.51 8.34 14.92
CA GLU A 120 -10.81 9.65 14.32
C GLU A 120 -11.89 9.63 13.24
N HIS A 121 -12.21 8.44 12.70
CA HIS A 121 -13.17 8.27 11.61
C HIS A 121 -14.61 8.29 12.14
N PRO A 122 -15.54 8.96 11.43
CA PRO A 122 -16.95 9.05 11.87
C PRO A 122 -17.77 7.76 11.72
N TYR A 123 -17.23 6.75 11.05
CA TYR A 123 -17.90 5.45 10.84
C TYR A 123 -17.44 4.49 11.93
N ASP A 124 -18.32 3.69 12.54
CA ASP A 124 -17.89 2.72 13.56
C ASP A 124 -17.07 1.55 12.96
N CYS A 125 -17.15 1.31 11.65
CA CYS A 125 -16.36 0.33 10.88
C CYS A 125 -15.92 0.94 9.53
N PRO A 126 -14.88 1.79 9.52
CA PRO A 126 -14.33 2.33 8.28
C PRO A 126 -13.70 1.22 7.43
N GLU A 127 -13.77 1.36 6.11
CA GLU A 127 -12.99 0.51 5.20
C GLU A 127 -11.51 0.85 5.38
N ILE A 128 -10.70 -0.15 5.74
CA ILE A 128 -9.24 -0.03 5.79
C ILE A 128 -8.64 -1.34 5.31
N ILE A 129 -8.00 -1.33 4.14
CA ILE A 129 -7.30 -2.49 3.57
C ILE A 129 -5.91 -2.07 3.13
N SER A 130 -4.96 -3.01 3.09
CA SER A 130 -3.56 -2.72 2.70
C SER A 130 -3.03 -3.76 1.72
N LEU A 131 -2.26 -3.29 0.74
CA LEU A 131 -1.55 -4.12 -0.22
C LEU A 131 -0.04 -3.92 -0.05
N PRO A 132 0.76 -5.00 -0.02
CA PRO A 132 2.21 -4.89 0.05
C PRO A 132 2.76 -4.31 -1.25
N ILE A 133 3.83 -3.51 -1.14
CA ILE A 133 4.60 -3.03 -2.29
C ILE A 133 5.74 -4.02 -2.55
N GLU A 134 5.68 -4.73 -3.67
CA GLU A 134 6.69 -5.73 -4.04
C GLU A 134 7.94 -5.10 -4.66
N ALA A 135 7.76 -4.03 -5.45
CA ALA A 135 8.85 -3.34 -6.15
C ALA A 135 8.48 -1.89 -6.48
N GLY A 136 9.50 -1.08 -6.76
CA GLY A 136 9.33 0.33 -7.14
C GLY A 136 10.68 1.00 -7.33
N SER A 137 10.69 2.33 -7.38
CA SER A 137 11.93 3.10 -7.42
C SER A 137 12.63 3.05 -6.07
N ASP A 138 13.90 2.61 -6.04
CA ASP A 138 14.69 2.48 -4.81
C ASP A 138 14.75 3.77 -4.01
N GLN A 139 14.95 4.90 -4.70
CA GLN A 139 15.02 6.21 -4.04
C GLN A 139 13.69 6.59 -3.39
N TYR A 140 12.58 6.27 -4.05
CA TYR A 140 11.24 6.55 -3.52
C TYR A 140 10.91 5.66 -2.33
N LEU A 141 11.16 4.36 -2.43
CA LEU A 141 10.87 3.41 -1.35
C LEU A 141 11.77 3.66 -0.14
N LYS A 142 13.04 4.01 -0.36
CA LYS A 142 13.92 4.48 0.72
C LYS A 142 13.36 5.73 1.41
N TRP A 143 12.87 6.71 0.66
CA TRP A 143 12.23 7.90 1.24
C TRP A 143 10.96 7.55 2.02
N VAL A 144 10.13 6.61 1.55
CA VAL A 144 8.94 6.14 2.29
C VAL A 144 9.36 5.55 3.64
N GLU A 145 10.37 4.66 3.63
CA GLU A 145 10.91 4.08 4.85
C GLU A 145 11.43 5.20 5.77
N GLU A 146 12.31 6.08 5.32
CA GLU A 146 12.92 7.14 6.15
C GLU A 146 11.92 8.17 6.69
N SER A 147 10.81 8.42 5.98
CA SER A 147 9.79 9.39 6.38
C SER A 147 8.89 8.90 7.52
N VAL A 148 8.80 7.59 7.71
CA VAL A 148 7.92 6.95 8.69
C VAL A 148 8.75 6.48 9.89
N THR A 149 8.33 6.88 11.08
CA THR A 149 8.97 6.41 12.32
C THR A 149 8.45 5.03 12.70
N ALA A 150 9.30 4.22 13.32
CA ALA A 150 8.88 2.92 13.82
C ALA A 150 7.66 3.05 14.77
N PRO A 151 6.78 2.03 14.80
CA PRO A 151 5.66 1.95 15.74
C PRO A 151 6.08 2.24 17.19
N LYS A 152 5.19 2.83 17.99
CA LYS A 152 5.41 3.09 19.42
C LYS A 152 4.91 1.96 20.29
#